data_AF-A0A9E1F4K7-F1
#
_entry.id   AF-A0A9E1F4K7-F1
#
_cell.length_a   1.000
_cell.length_b   1.000
_cell.length_c   1.000
_cell.angle_alpha   90.00
_cell.angle_beta   90.00
_cell.angle_gamma   90.00
#
_symmetry.space_group_name_H-M   'P 1'
#
loop_
_entity.id
_entity.type
_entity.pdbx_description
1 polymer ?
#
loop_
_entity_poly.entity_id
_entity_poly.type
_entity_poly.pdbx_seq_one_letter_code
_entity_poly.pdbx_strand_id
1 'polypeptide(L)'
;MKKIISVLLVLCCLTLSIAPALATEKSDLTDGEVLALHFINEFYPADKGDGEEYLVTFDTENKHFIIHGHYPLLESLIIDRPEDYQAMAEQLEKLFTSVNNLVEDALEAPEEYYMTLSLGTANYSLEYPVCEYLCISTKGGTVHRVNDEFVSTNEIKFYVANENADASAVQSILDLFATKDVSVLGITCMASQNPDNNGFFIALSGAYCDKFAAGYKGKDADWVEIPDRYIIDCRELATKNNLKQISLTFLDEQGNAFGAMQFSDSYWRGYYYAIDD
;
A
#
# COMPACT_ATOMS: atom_id res chain seq x y z
N MET A 1 54.27 8.07 12.17
CA MET A 1 53.52 6.86 12.55
C MET A 1 52.05 7.23 12.54
N LYS A 2 51.33 6.75 11.51
CA LYS A 2 49.96 7.15 11.20
C LYS A 2 48.97 6.47 12.14
N LYS A 3 47.90 7.21 12.46
CA LYS A 3 46.82 6.91 13.40
C LYS A 3 46.18 5.54 13.11
N ILE A 4 46.51 4.54 13.91
CA ILE A 4 45.71 3.32 14.08
C ILE A 4 44.91 3.51 15.38
N ILE A 5 44.08 4.55 15.37
CA ILE A 5 43.03 4.74 16.35
C ILE A 5 41.77 4.89 15.51
N SER A 6 40.73 4.16 15.90
CA SER A 6 39.34 4.42 15.51
C SER A 6 38.74 3.67 14.30
N VAL A 7 39.07 2.39 14.09
CA VAL A 7 38.11 1.47 13.44
C VAL A 7 37.56 0.51 14.49
N LEU A 8 38.43 -0.12 15.27
CA LEU A 8 38.01 -0.99 16.39
C LEU A 8 37.21 -0.23 17.47
N LEU A 9 37.55 1.05 17.71
CA LEU A 9 36.86 1.87 18.70
C LEU A 9 35.46 2.30 18.22
N VAL A 10 35.30 2.53 16.90
CA VAL A 10 34.00 2.86 16.29
C VAL A 10 33.10 1.61 16.28
N LEU A 11 33.67 0.44 15.96
CA LEU A 11 32.99 -0.85 16.03
C LEU A 11 32.54 -1.19 17.47
N CYS A 12 33.38 -0.92 18.48
CA CYS A 12 33.03 -1.13 19.89
C CYS A 12 32.03 -0.09 20.42
N CYS A 13 32.01 1.12 19.88
CA CYS A 13 31.00 2.12 20.26
C CYS A 13 29.64 1.81 19.65
N LEU A 14 29.59 1.33 18.40
CA LEU A 14 28.35 0.87 17.75
C LEU A 14 27.71 -0.31 18.49
N THR A 15 28.48 -1.31 18.92
CA THR A 15 27.91 -2.46 19.66
C THR A 15 27.37 -2.09 21.05
N LEU A 16 27.84 -0.99 21.66
CA LEU A 16 27.41 -0.54 22.99
C LEU A 16 26.23 0.45 22.95
N SER A 17 25.99 1.16 21.85
CA SER A 17 24.87 2.11 21.72
C SER A 17 23.57 1.49 21.20
N ILE A 18 23.60 0.27 20.68
CA ILE A 18 22.41 -0.41 20.11
C ILE A 18 21.64 -1.23 21.18
N ALA A 19 22.17 -1.31 22.42
CA ALA A 19 21.71 -2.27 23.43
C ALA A 19 20.29 -2.08 24.03
N PRO A 20 19.56 -0.94 23.91
CA PRO A 20 18.16 -0.91 24.37
C PRO A 20 17.11 -1.06 23.26
N ALA A 21 17.46 -0.96 21.97
CA ALA A 21 16.48 -1.00 20.88
C ALA A 21 16.22 -2.40 20.30
N LEU A 22 17.07 -3.39 20.63
CA LEU A 22 17.01 -4.76 20.10
C LEU A 22 16.57 -5.81 21.13
N ALA A 23 15.93 -5.40 22.24
CA ALA A 23 15.44 -6.33 23.24
C ALA A 23 14.08 -6.96 22.86
N THR A 24 13.95 -7.46 21.64
CA THR A 24 12.88 -8.38 21.23
C THR A 24 13.47 -9.44 20.33
N GLU A 25 13.79 -10.58 20.96
CA GLU A 25 14.18 -11.88 20.38
C GLU A 25 15.39 -11.87 19.43
N LYS A 26 16.38 -12.73 19.72
CA LYS A 26 17.53 -12.96 18.84
C LYS A 26 17.07 -13.40 17.45
N SER A 27 17.00 -12.48 16.49
CA SER A 27 17.19 -12.80 15.09
C SER A 27 18.70 -12.95 14.84
N ASP A 28 19.11 -14.06 14.23
CA ASP A 28 20.49 -14.28 13.79
C ASP A 28 20.75 -13.42 12.54
N LEU A 29 20.71 -12.10 12.69
CA LEU A 29 21.10 -11.17 11.62
C LEU A 29 22.62 -11.19 11.45
N THR A 30 23.06 -11.18 10.20
CA THR A 30 24.44 -10.96 9.81
C THR A 30 24.87 -9.53 10.15
N ASP A 31 26.19 -9.32 10.30
CA ASP A 31 26.75 -7.97 10.53
C ASP A 31 26.34 -6.99 9.41
N GLY A 32 26.23 -7.48 8.18
CA GLY A 32 25.78 -6.70 7.03
C GLY A 32 24.31 -6.28 7.12
N GLU A 33 23.41 -7.17 7.53
CA GLU A 33 21.99 -6.87 7.74
C GLU A 33 21.80 -5.86 8.89
N VAL A 34 22.58 -5.98 9.97
CA VAL A 34 22.57 -5.00 11.07
C VAL A 34 23.03 -3.62 10.59
N LEU A 35 24.09 -3.57 9.78
CA LEU A 35 24.59 -2.31 9.22
C LEU A 35 23.60 -1.69 8.22
N ALA A 36 22.97 -2.49 7.37
CA ALA A 36 21.92 -2.06 6.45
C ALA A 36 20.73 -1.46 7.19
N LEU A 37 20.23 -2.15 8.23
CA LEU A 37 19.17 -1.63 9.10
C LEU A 37 19.56 -0.31 9.75
N HIS A 38 20.82 -0.16 10.18
CA HIS A 38 21.29 1.10 10.73
C HIS A 38 21.20 2.23 9.71
N PHE A 39 21.69 2.03 8.47
CA PHE A 39 21.57 3.04 7.43
C PHE A 39 20.12 3.42 7.17
N ILE A 40 19.22 2.44 7.01
CA ILE A 40 17.80 2.70 6.74
C ILE A 40 17.17 3.54 7.87
N ASN A 41 17.41 3.18 9.14
CA ASN A 41 16.85 3.90 10.29
C ASN A 41 17.38 5.34 10.42
N GLU A 42 18.63 5.62 10.04
CA GLU A 42 19.17 6.97 10.05
C GLU A 42 18.47 7.89 9.01
N PHE A 43 18.03 7.35 7.87
CA PHE A 43 17.33 8.11 6.83
C PHE A 43 15.80 8.14 7.01
N TYR A 44 15.23 7.10 7.60
CA TYR A 44 13.80 6.95 7.88
C TYR A 44 13.54 6.65 9.36
N PRO A 45 13.85 7.60 10.28
CA PRO A 45 13.59 7.41 11.70
C PRO A 45 12.10 7.32 12.00
N ALA A 46 11.77 6.60 13.08
CA ALA A 46 10.40 6.19 13.36
C ALA A 46 9.40 7.34 13.57
N ASP A 47 9.87 8.49 14.07
CA ASP A 47 9.07 9.71 14.24
C ASP A 47 9.90 10.90 13.75
N LYS A 48 9.37 11.64 12.75
CA LYS A 48 10.00 12.86 12.23
C LYS A 48 9.39 14.15 12.76
N GLY A 49 8.34 14.06 13.60
CA GLY A 49 7.49 15.19 13.95
C GLY A 49 6.43 15.50 12.89
N ASP A 50 5.48 16.38 13.23
CA ASP A 50 4.39 16.83 12.35
C ASP A 50 3.46 15.73 11.78
N GLY A 51 3.45 14.55 12.41
CA GLY A 51 2.57 13.42 12.04
C GLY A 51 3.14 12.49 10.98
N GLU A 52 4.38 12.71 10.53
CA GLU A 52 5.11 11.76 9.69
C GLU A 52 5.79 10.70 10.55
N GLU A 53 5.43 9.44 10.31
CA GLU A 53 5.97 8.29 11.04
C GLU A 53 6.50 7.26 10.06
N TYR A 54 7.56 6.55 10.45
CA TYR A 54 8.10 5.43 9.67
C TYR A 54 8.20 4.18 10.53
N LEU A 55 7.96 3.02 9.94
CA LEU A 55 8.22 1.72 10.53
C LEU A 55 9.18 0.97 9.62
N VAL A 56 10.37 0.69 10.13
CA VAL A 56 11.40 -0.09 9.44
C VAL A 56 11.42 -1.49 10.02
N THR A 57 11.21 -2.49 9.16
CA THR A 57 11.31 -3.91 9.52
C THR A 57 12.18 -4.66 8.51
N PHE A 58 12.58 -5.87 8.88
CA PHE A 58 13.34 -6.76 8.01
C PHE A 58 12.74 -8.15 8.06
N ASP A 59 12.35 -8.66 6.90
CA ASP A 59 11.92 -10.03 6.70
C ASP A 59 13.15 -10.86 6.28
N THR A 60 13.65 -11.63 7.25
CA THR A 60 14.81 -12.52 7.07
C THR A 60 14.54 -13.66 6.09
N GLU A 61 13.30 -14.14 5.98
CA GLU A 61 12.95 -15.26 5.10
C GLU A 61 13.04 -14.84 3.64
N ASN A 62 12.56 -13.63 3.35
CA ASN A 62 12.55 -13.07 2.00
C ASN A 62 13.70 -12.11 1.70
N LYS A 63 14.62 -11.89 2.65
CA LYS A 63 15.74 -10.93 2.54
C LYS A 63 15.28 -9.53 2.13
N HIS A 64 14.18 -9.09 2.77
CA HIS A 64 13.44 -7.91 2.36
C HIS A 64 13.44 -6.86 3.46
N PHE A 65 14.04 -5.70 3.19
CA PHE A 65 13.91 -4.53 4.06
C PHE A 65 12.64 -3.76 3.72
N ILE A 66 11.82 -3.53 4.73
CA ILE A 66 10.49 -2.97 4.55
C ILE A 66 10.43 -1.66 5.31
N ILE A 67 10.07 -0.58 4.60
CA ILE A 67 9.88 0.75 5.17
C ILE A 67 8.43 1.15 4.89
N HIS A 68 7.64 1.27 5.94
CA HIS A 68 6.27 1.81 5.86
C HIS A 68 6.28 3.23 6.41
N GLY A 69 5.88 4.21 5.60
CA GLY A 69 5.71 5.59 6.03
C GLY A 69 4.24 5.95 6.11
N HIS A 70 3.88 6.64 7.20
CA HIS A 70 2.60 7.30 7.35
C HIS A 70 2.74 8.78 7.03
N TYR A 71 1.89 9.27 6.13
CA TYR A 71 1.79 10.69 5.85
C TYR A 71 0.30 11.11 5.79
N PRO A 72 -0.24 11.73 6.87
CA PRO A 72 -1.67 12.04 6.98
C PRO A 72 -2.23 12.91 5.85
N LEU A 73 -1.40 13.78 5.27
CA LEU A 73 -1.83 14.76 4.26
C LEU A 73 -1.58 14.28 2.83
N LEU A 74 -1.18 13.02 2.63
CA LEU A 74 -0.79 12.49 1.32
C LEU A 74 -1.92 12.55 0.30
N GLU A 75 -3.15 12.20 0.69
CA GLU A 75 -4.34 12.29 -0.17
C GLU A 75 -4.62 13.73 -0.61
N SER A 76 -4.60 14.68 0.31
CA SER A 76 -4.79 16.10 -0.01
C SER A 76 -3.66 16.63 -0.89
N LEU A 77 -2.42 16.19 -0.67
CA LEU A 77 -1.29 16.56 -1.51
C LEU A 77 -1.48 16.07 -2.95
N ILE A 78 -1.95 14.83 -3.13
CA ILE A 78 -2.23 14.23 -4.43
C ILE A 78 -3.35 15.00 -5.16
N ILE A 79 -4.46 15.27 -4.47
CA ILE A 79 -5.66 15.85 -5.07
C ILE A 79 -5.49 17.36 -5.32
N ASP A 80 -5.04 18.10 -4.31
CA ASP A 80 -5.06 19.56 -4.33
C ASP A 80 -3.75 20.15 -4.89
N ARG A 81 -2.65 19.41 -4.82
CA ARG A 81 -1.29 19.88 -5.18
C ARG A 81 -0.46 18.80 -5.92
N PRO A 82 -0.95 18.27 -7.05
CA PRO A 82 -0.32 17.14 -7.74
C PRO A 82 1.13 17.39 -8.18
N GLU A 83 1.50 18.63 -8.51
CA GLU A 83 2.89 18.98 -8.86
C GLU A 83 3.84 18.85 -7.66
N ASP A 84 3.38 19.23 -6.46
CA ASP A 84 4.16 19.10 -5.23
C ASP A 84 4.27 17.64 -4.79
N TYR A 85 3.20 16.85 -4.99
CA TYR A 85 3.24 15.40 -4.82
C TYR A 85 4.31 14.77 -5.71
N GLN A 86 4.35 15.11 -7.01
CA GLN A 86 5.34 14.56 -7.93
C GLN A 86 6.77 14.96 -7.55
N ALA A 87 6.98 16.21 -7.15
CA ALA A 87 8.28 16.68 -6.67
C ALA A 87 8.73 15.92 -5.40
N MET A 88 7.82 15.66 -4.47
CA MET A 88 8.09 14.83 -3.28
C MET A 88 8.44 13.40 -3.68
N ALA A 89 7.66 12.76 -4.55
CA ALA A 89 7.91 11.40 -5.02
C ALA A 89 9.29 11.26 -5.70
N GLU A 90 9.68 12.23 -6.54
CA GLU A 90 11.01 12.26 -7.17
C GLU A 90 12.16 12.43 -6.16
N GLN A 91 11.94 13.23 -5.12
CA GLN A 91 12.94 13.42 -4.06
C GLN A 91 13.11 12.16 -3.22
N LEU A 92 11.99 11.51 -2.88
CA LEU A 92 11.99 10.23 -2.15
C LEU A 92 12.69 9.14 -2.95
N GLU A 93 12.46 9.05 -4.26
CA GLU A 93 13.13 8.09 -5.14
C GLU A 93 14.65 8.29 -5.20
N LYS A 94 15.11 9.55 -5.28
CA LYS A 94 16.54 9.89 -5.22
C LYS A 94 17.16 9.53 -3.86
N LEU A 95 16.45 9.81 -2.77
CA LEU A 95 16.87 9.43 -1.43
C LEU A 95 16.94 7.91 -1.30
N PHE A 96 15.89 7.20 -1.70
CA PHE A 96 15.80 5.75 -1.66
C PHE A 96 16.91 5.08 -2.47
N THR A 97 17.22 5.60 -3.66
CA THR A 97 18.39 5.16 -4.45
C THR A 97 19.70 5.32 -3.69
N SER A 98 19.88 6.45 -2.99
CA SER A 98 21.09 6.70 -2.20
C SER A 98 21.22 5.74 -1.01
N VAL A 99 20.09 5.44 -0.34
CA VAL A 99 20.06 4.45 0.76
C VAL A 99 20.32 3.04 0.23
N ASN A 100 19.73 2.65 -0.89
CA ASN A 100 19.96 1.34 -1.50
C ASN A 100 21.44 1.10 -1.79
N ASN A 101 22.15 2.08 -2.35
CA ASN A 101 23.59 1.94 -2.61
C ASN A 101 24.41 1.68 -1.34
N LEU A 102 24.05 2.34 -0.22
CA LEU A 102 24.72 2.12 1.07
C LEU A 102 24.40 0.73 1.66
N VAL A 103 23.18 0.25 1.45
CA VAL A 103 22.75 -1.09 1.86
C VAL A 103 23.47 -2.16 1.03
N GLU A 104 23.57 -1.99 -0.29
CA GLU A 104 24.30 -2.91 -1.16
C GLU A 104 25.77 -3.04 -0.77
N ASP A 105 26.43 -1.92 -0.43
CA ASP A 105 27.82 -1.92 0.05
C ASP A 105 28.01 -2.65 1.39
N ALA A 106 26.95 -2.81 2.19
CA ALA A 106 26.98 -3.46 3.50
C ALA A 106 26.78 -4.98 3.44
N LEU A 107 26.20 -5.51 2.35
CA LEU A 107 25.75 -6.90 2.24
C LEU A 107 26.75 -7.77 1.45
N GLU A 108 26.90 -9.04 1.81
CA GLU A 108 27.81 -9.98 1.14
C GLU A 108 27.28 -10.49 -0.22
N ALA A 109 25.96 -10.56 -0.39
CA ALA A 109 25.26 -10.99 -1.61
C ALA A 109 24.06 -10.06 -1.88
N PRO A 110 24.32 -8.77 -2.19
CA PRO A 110 23.29 -7.73 -2.24
C PRO A 110 22.15 -8.03 -3.23
N GLU A 111 22.43 -8.79 -4.30
CA GLU A 111 21.44 -9.21 -5.30
C GLU A 111 20.34 -10.13 -4.77
N GLU A 112 20.56 -10.76 -3.61
CA GLU A 112 19.55 -11.59 -2.94
C GLU A 112 18.61 -10.76 -2.05
N TYR A 113 18.93 -9.48 -1.83
CA TYR A 113 18.15 -8.58 -1.00
C TYR A 113 17.37 -7.59 -1.86
N TYR A 114 16.28 -7.08 -1.29
CA TYR A 114 15.58 -5.95 -1.86
C TYR A 114 14.97 -5.08 -0.76
N MET A 115 14.63 -3.86 -1.13
CA MET A 115 14.03 -2.87 -0.24
C MET A 115 12.71 -2.39 -0.84
N THR A 116 11.73 -2.09 0.02
CA THR A 116 10.53 -1.35 -0.37
C THR A 116 10.25 -0.21 0.59
N LEU A 117 9.89 0.95 0.04
CA LEU A 117 9.29 2.08 0.75
C LEU A 117 7.85 2.23 0.29
N SER A 118 6.89 2.13 1.20
CA SER A 118 5.48 2.43 0.93
C SER A 118 5.02 3.62 1.77
N LEU A 119 4.37 4.61 1.17
CA LEU A 119 3.73 5.72 1.89
C LEU A 119 2.20 5.60 1.85
N GLY A 120 1.56 5.71 3.01
CA GLY A 120 0.11 5.62 3.15
C GLY A 120 -0.49 6.54 4.21
N THR A 121 -1.82 6.55 4.31
CA THR A 121 -2.56 7.36 5.29
C THR A 121 -2.80 6.68 6.64
N ALA A 122 -2.31 5.45 6.85
CA ALA A 122 -2.36 4.78 8.15
C ALA A 122 -1.09 3.95 8.40
N ASN A 123 -0.56 4.01 9.63
CA ASN A 123 0.62 3.26 10.07
C ASN A 123 0.28 1.85 10.61
N TYR A 124 -0.98 1.61 10.99
CA TYR A 124 -1.41 0.34 11.59
C TYR A 124 -2.74 -0.15 11.00
N SER A 125 -2.67 -1.34 10.38
CA SER A 125 -3.82 -2.18 10.06
C SER A 125 -4.61 -2.47 11.33
N LEU A 126 -5.86 -1.99 11.40
CA LEU A 126 -6.96 -2.63 12.13
C LEU A 126 -8.30 -1.91 11.88
N GLU A 127 -8.30 -0.61 11.52
CA GLU A 127 -9.55 0.17 11.37
C GLU A 127 -9.87 0.63 9.94
N TYR A 128 -8.90 0.66 9.03
CA TYR A 128 -9.10 1.01 7.61
C TYR A 128 -8.12 0.19 6.74
N PRO A 129 -8.45 -0.13 5.47
CA PRO A 129 -7.44 -0.67 4.55
C PRO A 129 -6.26 0.27 4.48
N VAL A 130 -5.06 -0.28 4.70
CA VAL A 130 -3.79 0.44 4.50
C VAL A 130 -3.73 0.79 3.02
N CYS A 131 -3.94 2.06 2.69
CA CYS A 131 -3.83 2.56 1.33
C CYS A 131 -2.41 3.09 1.13
N GLU A 132 -1.58 2.34 0.40
CA GLU A 132 -0.25 2.78 -0.02
C GLU A 132 -0.40 3.62 -1.30
N TYR A 133 -0.16 4.92 -1.23
CA TYR A 133 -0.30 5.85 -2.37
C TYR A 133 0.98 6.00 -3.18
N LEU A 134 2.10 5.58 -2.62
CA LEU A 134 3.40 5.55 -3.28
C LEU A 134 4.11 4.30 -2.79
N CYS A 135 4.67 3.52 -3.72
CA CYS A 135 5.57 2.45 -3.39
C CYS A 135 6.81 2.54 -4.30
N ILE A 136 7.98 2.48 -3.69
CA ILE A 136 9.29 2.49 -4.36
C ILE A 136 10.00 1.22 -3.96
N SER A 137 10.57 0.52 -4.94
CA SER A 137 11.12 -0.82 -4.75
C SER A 137 12.46 -0.97 -5.46
N THR A 138 13.32 -1.82 -4.91
CA THR A 138 14.54 -2.30 -5.60
C THR A 138 14.42 -3.74 -6.08
N LYS A 139 13.25 -4.36 -5.93
CA LYS A 139 12.99 -5.71 -6.41
C LYS A 139 13.24 -5.79 -7.92
N GLY A 140 14.02 -6.79 -8.35
CA GLY A 140 14.47 -6.88 -9.75
C GLY A 140 15.73 -6.08 -10.10
N GLY A 141 16.37 -5.44 -9.11
CA GLY A 141 17.75 -4.95 -9.19
C GLY A 141 17.93 -3.46 -9.51
N THR A 142 16.85 -2.72 -9.75
CA THR A 142 16.91 -1.25 -9.92
C THR A 142 15.80 -0.58 -9.15
N VAL A 143 16.11 0.59 -8.58
CA VAL A 143 15.09 1.44 -7.95
C VAL A 143 14.06 1.84 -8.99
N HIS A 144 12.78 1.63 -8.67
CA HIS A 144 11.67 2.04 -9.50
C HIS A 144 10.44 2.32 -8.64
N ARG A 145 9.53 3.15 -9.16
CA ARG A 145 8.19 3.27 -8.61
C ARG A 145 7.38 2.07 -9.04
N VAL A 146 6.78 1.43 -8.05
CA VAL A 146 5.91 0.29 -8.27
C VAL A 146 4.61 0.83 -8.82
N ASN A 147 4.21 0.33 -9.99
CA ASN A 147 2.92 0.67 -10.56
C ASN A 147 2.72 2.21 -10.72
N ASP A 148 3.74 2.93 -11.21
CA ASP A 148 3.75 4.40 -11.37
C ASP A 148 2.51 4.94 -12.12
N GLU A 149 2.00 4.17 -13.08
CA GLU A 149 0.79 4.49 -13.84
C GLU A 149 -0.51 4.43 -13.03
N PHE A 150 -0.52 3.78 -11.86
CA PHE A 150 -1.70 3.68 -11.00
C PHE A 150 -1.81 4.81 -9.99
N VAL A 151 -0.85 5.71 -9.84
CA VAL A 151 -1.08 6.83 -8.93
C VAL A 151 -1.97 7.88 -9.62
N SER A 152 -3.15 8.11 -9.02
CA SER A 152 -4.21 9.10 -9.33
C SER A 152 -4.17 9.80 -10.70
N THR A 153 -5.23 9.67 -11.48
CA THR A 153 -5.48 10.54 -12.64
C THR A 153 -6.50 11.62 -12.27
N ASN A 154 -6.69 12.63 -13.12
CA ASN A 154 -7.77 13.62 -12.95
C ASN A 154 -9.19 13.00 -12.94
N GLU A 155 -9.33 11.73 -13.33
CA GLU A 155 -10.60 11.01 -13.47
C GLU A 155 -10.82 9.95 -12.38
N ILE A 156 -9.75 9.41 -11.76
CA ILE A 156 -9.82 8.47 -10.63
C ILE A 156 -9.16 9.08 -9.40
N LYS A 157 -9.92 9.15 -8.29
CA LYS A 157 -9.47 9.85 -7.08
C LYS A 157 -8.25 9.16 -6.41
N PHE A 158 -8.13 7.82 -6.40
CA PHE A 158 -6.91 7.14 -5.94
C PHE A 158 -6.78 5.65 -6.30
N TYR A 159 -5.55 5.13 -6.30
CA TYR A 159 -5.25 3.69 -6.32
C TYR A 159 -4.11 3.37 -5.34
N VAL A 160 -3.98 2.09 -4.98
CA VAL A 160 -2.89 1.61 -4.13
C VAL A 160 -1.71 1.12 -4.95
N ALA A 161 -0.57 1.79 -4.80
CA ALA A 161 0.73 1.35 -5.30
C ALA A 161 1.27 0.24 -4.38
N ASN A 162 1.13 -1.02 -4.80
CA ASN A 162 1.62 -2.19 -4.06
C ASN A 162 2.32 -3.19 -5.00
N GLU A 163 3.44 -3.77 -4.57
CA GLU A 163 4.24 -4.74 -5.34
C GLU A 163 3.50 -6.03 -5.72
N ASN A 164 2.52 -6.40 -4.92
CA ASN A 164 1.70 -7.59 -5.14
C ASN A 164 0.45 -7.28 -5.99
N ALA A 165 0.21 -6.02 -6.36
CA ALA A 165 -0.91 -5.64 -7.21
C ALA A 165 -0.59 -5.93 -8.68
N ASP A 166 -1.45 -6.73 -9.32
CA ASP A 166 -1.37 -7.00 -10.76
C ASP A 166 -1.91 -5.83 -11.58
N ALA A 167 -1.01 -5.20 -12.33
CA ALA A 167 -1.31 -4.10 -13.22
C ALA A 167 -2.39 -4.38 -14.26
N SER A 168 -2.40 -5.59 -14.82
CA SER A 168 -3.38 -6.00 -15.81
C SER A 168 -4.77 -6.23 -15.20
N ALA A 169 -4.81 -6.64 -13.93
CA ALA A 169 -6.05 -6.77 -13.17
C ALA A 169 -6.66 -5.41 -12.86
N VAL A 170 -5.84 -4.45 -12.42
CA VAL A 170 -6.27 -3.05 -12.20
C VAL A 170 -6.84 -2.46 -13.48
N GLN A 171 -6.13 -2.60 -14.61
CA GLN A 171 -6.64 -2.13 -15.90
C GLN A 171 -7.96 -2.81 -16.29
N SER A 172 -8.09 -4.12 -16.06
CA SER A 172 -9.33 -4.85 -16.33
C SER A 172 -10.52 -4.36 -15.49
N ILE A 173 -10.28 -3.94 -14.23
CA ILE A 173 -11.30 -3.32 -13.38
C ILE A 173 -11.76 -2.01 -14.00
N LEU A 174 -10.82 -1.15 -14.39
CA LEU A 174 -11.11 0.14 -15.02
C LEU A 174 -11.89 -0.04 -16.34
N ASP A 175 -11.43 -0.95 -17.20
CA ASP A 175 -12.07 -1.23 -18.49
C ASP A 175 -13.52 -1.70 -18.30
N LEU A 176 -13.78 -2.59 -17.33
CA LEU A 176 -15.13 -3.08 -17.06
C LEU A 176 -16.04 -1.93 -16.63
N PHE A 177 -15.61 -1.14 -15.65
CA PHE A 177 -16.43 -0.09 -15.07
C PHE A 177 -16.58 1.14 -15.98
N ALA A 178 -15.62 1.43 -16.85
CA ALA A 178 -15.76 2.47 -17.88
C ALA A 178 -17.00 2.27 -18.78
N THR A 179 -17.45 1.02 -18.96
CA THR A 179 -18.65 0.69 -19.76
C THR A 179 -19.98 0.84 -19.01
N LYS A 180 -19.95 1.16 -17.70
CA LYS A 180 -21.11 1.04 -16.80
C LYS A 180 -21.67 2.39 -16.31
N ASP A 181 -21.21 3.51 -16.83
CA ASP A 181 -21.61 4.87 -16.40
C ASP A 181 -21.43 5.04 -14.88
N VAL A 182 -20.22 4.76 -14.42
CA VAL A 182 -19.79 4.78 -13.01
C VAL A 182 -18.44 5.48 -12.93
N SER A 183 -18.22 6.19 -11.84
CA SER A 183 -16.91 6.71 -11.47
C SER A 183 -16.23 5.72 -10.54
N VAL A 184 -15.04 5.27 -10.91
CA VAL A 184 -14.16 4.55 -10.00
C VAL A 184 -13.46 5.57 -9.12
N LEU A 185 -13.77 5.57 -7.83
CA LEU A 185 -13.23 6.52 -6.87
C LEU A 185 -11.97 6.00 -6.19
N GLY A 186 -11.83 4.67 -6.04
CA GLY A 186 -10.70 4.08 -5.36
C GLY A 186 -10.49 2.61 -5.75
N ILE A 187 -9.24 2.17 -5.90
CA ILE A 187 -8.89 0.74 -5.98
C ILE A 187 -7.75 0.43 -5.01
N THR A 188 -8.00 -0.50 -4.08
CA THR A 188 -7.03 -0.91 -3.06
C THR A 188 -6.75 -2.40 -3.16
N CYS A 189 -5.49 -2.79 -3.22
CA CYS A 189 -5.10 -4.20 -3.19
C CYS A 189 -5.33 -4.78 -1.78
N MET A 190 -5.91 -5.98 -1.70
CA MET A 190 -6.09 -6.70 -0.43
C MET A 190 -4.77 -7.29 0.10
N ALA A 191 -3.74 -7.38 -0.75
CA ALA A 191 -2.43 -7.90 -0.38
C ALA A 191 -1.76 -7.08 0.74
N SER A 192 -2.07 -5.78 0.85
CA SER A 192 -1.59 -4.91 1.92
C SER A 192 -2.10 -5.34 3.32
N GLN A 193 -3.20 -6.09 3.39
CA GLN A 193 -3.74 -6.65 4.65
C GLN A 193 -3.46 -8.15 4.80
N ASN A 194 -3.42 -8.88 3.68
CA ASN A 194 -3.18 -10.30 3.64
C ASN A 194 -2.39 -10.63 2.35
N PRO A 195 -1.07 -10.86 2.42
CA PRO A 195 -0.24 -11.12 1.24
C PRO A 195 -0.73 -12.27 0.36
N ASP A 196 -1.47 -13.23 0.92
CA ASP A 196 -2.05 -14.34 0.16
C ASP A 196 -3.31 -13.96 -0.62
N ASN A 197 -3.85 -12.76 -0.45
CA ASN A 197 -5.07 -12.30 -1.09
C ASN A 197 -4.77 -11.30 -2.21
N ASN A 198 -4.72 -11.80 -3.45
CA ASN A 198 -4.56 -10.99 -4.65
C ASN A 198 -5.83 -10.22 -5.06
N GLY A 199 -6.81 -10.08 -4.18
CA GLY A 199 -8.07 -9.40 -4.44
C GLY A 199 -7.97 -7.88 -4.37
N PHE A 200 -9.09 -7.20 -4.66
CA PHE A 200 -9.19 -5.74 -4.64
C PHE A 200 -10.45 -5.24 -3.93
N PHE A 201 -10.31 -4.16 -3.15
CA PHE A 201 -11.40 -3.28 -2.77
C PHE A 201 -11.56 -2.19 -3.83
N ILE A 202 -12.80 -1.92 -4.25
CA ILE A 202 -13.11 -0.98 -5.33
C ILE A 202 -14.22 -0.05 -4.84
N ALA A 203 -13.94 1.23 -4.74
CA ALA A 203 -14.91 2.26 -4.41
C ALA A 203 -15.51 2.84 -5.68
N LEU A 204 -16.84 2.84 -5.77
CA LEU A 204 -17.60 3.20 -6.97
C LEU A 204 -18.69 4.23 -6.63
N SER A 205 -18.95 5.17 -7.53
CA SER A 205 -20.11 6.09 -7.45
C SER A 205 -20.80 6.27 -8.80
N GLY A 206 -22.04 6.75 -8.80
CA GLY A 206 -22.81 7.07 -10.01
C GLY A 206 -23.93 6.08 -10.31
N ALA A 207 -24.44 6.10 -11.54
CA ALA A 207 -25.70 5.43 -11.90
C ALA A 207 -25.68 3.91 -11.70
N TYR A 208 -24.50 3.27 -11.77
CA TYR A 208 -24.32 1.87 -11.39
C TYR A 208 -24.65 1.63 -9.90
N CYS A 209 -24.15 2.50 -9.01
CA CYS A 209 -24.39 2.45 -7.57
C CYS A 209 -25.83 2.85 -7.21
N ASP A 210 -26.40 3.85 -7.88
CA ASP A 210 -27.79 4.29 -7.63
C ASP A 210 -28.81 3.17 -7.86
N LYS A 211 -28.54 2.30 -8.85
CA LYS A 211 -29.38 1.11 -9.11
C LYS A 211 -29.32 0.09 -7.98
N PHE A 212 -28.23 0.04 -7.22
CA PHE A 212 -28.16 -0.75 -5.99
C PHE A 212 -29.01 -0.09 -4.90
N ALA A 213 -28.79 1.21 -4.65
CA ALA A 213 -29.51 1.99 -3.63
C ALA A 213 -31.04 1.94 -3.81
N ALA A 214 -31.53 2.00 -5.06
CA ALA A 214 -32.97 2.00 -5.36
C ALA A 214 -33.72 0.76 -4.81
N GLY A 215 -33.04 -0.38 -4.63
CA GLY A 215 -33.63 -1.58 -4.02
C GLY A 215 -33.81 -1.50 -2.50
N TYR A 216 -33.18 -0.50 -1.87
CA TYR A 216 -33.02 -0.39 -0.41
C TYR A 216 -33.37 0.97 0.17
N LYS A 217 -33.76 1.95 -0.66
CA LYS A 217 -34.16 3.28 -0.21
C LYS A 217 -35.24 3.22 0.90
N GLY A 218 -34.98 3.90 2.01
CA GLY A 218 -35.87 3.97 3.17
C GLY A 218 -35.93 2.69 4.02
N LYS A 219 -35.02 1.73 3.82
CA LYS A 219 -34.85 0.57 4.70
C LYS A 219 -33.76 0.83 5.74
N ASP A 220 -33.86 0.13 6.86
CA ASP A 220 -32.79 0.11 7.87
C ASP A 220 -31.54 -0.59 7.32
N ALA A 221 -30.40 -0.33 7.97
CA ALA A 221 -29.15 -0.98 7.65
C ALA A 221 -29.22 -2.48 7.94
N ASP A 222 -28.91 -3.33 6.95
CA ASP A 222 -28.97 -4.79 7.08
C ASP A 222 -28.13 -5.51 6.02
N TRP A 223 -27.95 -6.82 6.22
CA TRP A 223 -27.48 -7.74 5.20
C TRP A 223 -28.53 -7.88 4.10
N VAL A 224 -28.09 -7.76 2.86
CA VAL A 224 -28.99 -7.69 1.70
C VAL A 224 -28.62 -8.71 0.62
N GLU A 225 -29.63 -9.10 -0.15
CA GLU A 225 -29.41 -9.89 -1.35
C GLU A 225 -28.76 -9.03 -2.44
N ILE A 226 -27.63 -9.48 -2.98
CA ILE A 226 -26.95 -8.74 -4.05
C ILE A 226 -27.64 -9.07 -5.37
N PRO A 227 -28.08 -8.07 -6.15
CA PRO A 227 -28.61 -8.33 -7.49
C PRO A 227 -27.57 -9.02 -8.39
N ASP A 228 -28.00 -10.02 -9.16
CA ASP A 228 -27.12 -10.88 -9.98
C ASP A 228 -26.11 -10.12 -10.84
N ARG A 229 -26.49 -8.95 -11.37
CA ARG A 229 -25.62 -8.13 -12.22
C ARG A 229 -24.25 -7.84 -11.58
N TYR A 230 -24.23 -7.55 -10.27
CA TYR A 230 -23.00 -7.19 -9.57
C TYR A 230 -22.14 -8.45 -9.33
N ILE A 231 -22.78 -9.59 -9.08
CA ILE A 231 -22.12 -10.89 -8.95
C ILE A 231 -21.50 -11.32 -10.28
N ILE A 232 -22.23 -11.13 -11.39
CA ILE A 232 -21.75 -11.44 -12.74
C ILE A 232 -20.52 -10.60 -13.08
N ASP A 233 -20.60 -9.27 -12.87
CA ASP A 233 -19.49 -8.35 -13.12
C ASP A 233 -18.25 -8.72 -12.28
N CYS A 234 -18.42 -9.03 -10.98
CA CYS A 234 -17.31 -9.48 -10.13
C CYS A 234 -16.76 -10.85 -10.56
N ARG A 235 -17.62 -11.79 -10.95
CA ARG A 235 -17.19 -13.12 -11.41
C ARG A 235 -16.40 -13.02 -12.71
N GLU A 236 -16.79 -12.14 -13.62
CA GLU A 236 -16.04 -11.87 -14.85
C GLU A 236 -14.61 -11.40 -14.53
N LEU A 237 -14.47 -10.37 -13.67
CA LEU A 237 -13.16 -9.88 -13.23
C LEU A 237 -12.34 -10.95 -12.54
N ALA A 238 -12.94 -11.68 -11.60
CA ALA A 238 -12.25 -12.71 -10.83
C ALA A 238 -11.76 -13.85 -11.72
N THR A 239 -12.60 -14.30 -12.65
CA THR A 239 -12.23 -15.36 -13.60
C THR A 239 -11.15 -14.91 -14.57
N LYS A 240 -11.29 -13.70 -15.13
CA LYS A 240 -10.35 -13.15 -16.13
C LYS A 240 -8.95 -12.96 -15.55
N ASN A 241 -8.86 -12.49 -14.30
CA ASN A 241 -7.60 -12.10 -13.66
C ASN A 241 -7.17 -13.04 -12.53
N ASN A 242 -7.85 -14.19 -12.37
CA ASN A 242 -7.58 -15.18 -11.32
C ASN A 242 -7.55 -14.55 -9.90
N LEU A 243 -8.53 -13.69 -9.59
CA LEU A 243 -8.61 -12.98 -8.31
C LEU A 243 -9.36 -13.81 -7.28
N LYS A 244 -8.79 -13.96 -6.08
CA LYS A 244 -9.44 -14.65 -4.96
C LYS A 244 -10.67 -13.90 -4.44
N GLN A 245 -10.67 -12.58 -4.55
CA GLN A 245 -11.67 -11.75 -3.92
C GLN A 245 -11.85 -10.40 -4.62
N ILE A 246 -13.09 -9.93 -4.66
CA ILE A 246 -13.42 -8.56 -5.07
C ILE A 246 -14.40 -7.99 -4.05
N SER A 247 -14.16 -6.77 -3.59
CA SER A 247 -15.11 -6.04 -2.76
C SER A 247 -15.46 -4.73 -3.43
N LEU A 248 -16.75 -4.45 -3.56
CA LEU A 248 -17.24 -3.17 -4.06
C LEU A 248 -17.79 -2.36 -2.88
N THR A 249 -17.42 -1.09 -2.80
CA THR A 249 -18.03 -0.10 -1.91
C THR A 249 -18.82 0.86 -2.77
N PHE A 250 -20.11 1.02 -2.47
CA PHE A 250 -21.02 1.89 -3.20
C PHE A 250 -21.14 3.23 -2.47
N LEU A 251 -20.75 4.30 -3.15
CA LEU A 251 -20.70 5.66 -2.66
C LEU A 251 -21.73 6.54 -3.37
N ASP A 252 -22.33 7.49 -2.64
CA ASP A 252 -23.18 8.53 -3.21
C ASP A 252 -22.36 9.64 -3.90
N GLU A 253 -23.02 10.66 -4.46
CA GLU A 253 -22.37 11.80 -5.12
C GLU A 253 -21.50 12.63 -4.16
N GLN A 254 -21.78 12.59 -2.86
CA GLN A 254 -21.03 13.27 -1.80
C GLN A 254 -19.85 12.42 -1.29
N GLY A 255 -19.74 11.17 -1.74
CA GLY A 255 -18.69 10.22 -1.33
C GLY A 255 -19.02 9.41 -0.08
N ASN A 256 -20.26 9.45 0.42
CA ASN A 256 -20.66 8.65 1.57
C ASN A 256 -20.99 7.22 1.16
N ALA A 257 -20.48 6.25 1.92
CA ALA A 257 -20.78 4.84 1.68
C ALA A 257 -22.20 4.48 2.12
N PHE A 258 -22.98 3.91 1.21
CA PHE A 258 -24.33 3.44 1.50
C PHE A 258 -24.50 1.94 1.33
N GLY A 259 -23.51 1.26 0.73
CA GLY A 259 -23.52 -0.19 0.66
C GLY A 259 -22.13 -0.75 0.38
N ALA A 260 -21.99 -2.03 0.65
CA ALA A 260 -20.81 -2.80 0.29
C ALA A 260 -21.21 -4.18 -0.17
N MET A 261 -20.38 -4.78 -1.03
CA MET A 261 -20.44 -6.20 -1.31
C MET A 261 -19.05 -6.81 -1.31
N GLN A 262 -19.02 -8.09 -1.04
CA GLN A 262 -17.83 -8.93 -1.11
C GLN A 262 -18.17 -10.16 -1.93
N PHE A 263 -17.31 -10.46 -2.90
CA PHE A 263 -17.40 -11.59 -3.80
C PHE A 263 -16.13 -12.44 -3.69
N SER A 264 -16.31 -13.75 -3.63
CA SER A 264 -15.29 -14.77 -3.86
C SER A 264 -15.94 -15.94 -4.60
N ASP A 265 -15.14 -16.83 -5.18
CA ASP A 265 -15.67 -17.98 -5.95
C ASP A 265 -16.61 -18.89 -5.15
N SER A 266 -16.42 -18.96 -3.82
CA SER A 266 -17.20 -19.84 -2.94
C SER A 266 -18.34 -19.15 -2.20
N TYR A 267 -18.38 -17.81 -2.15
CA TYR A 267 -19.45 -17.07 -1.49
C TYR A 267 -19.49 -15.60 -1.92
N TRP A 268 -20.67 -14.98 -1.77
CA TRP A 268 -20.84 -13.53 -1.85
C TRP A 268 -21.80 -13.05 -0.77
N ARG A 269 -21.61 -11.81 -0.30
CA ARG A 269 -22.48 -11.15 0.70
C ARG A 269 -22.53 -9.66 0.46
N GLY A 270 -23.71 -9.07 0.66
CA GLY A 270 -23.95 -7.64 0.52
C GLY A 270 -24.47 -7.04 1.82
N TYR A 271 -24.12 -5.80 2.08
CA TYR A 271 -24.61 -5.02 3.21
C TYR A 271 -25.06 -3.65 2.73
N TYR A 272 -26.17 -3.17 3.27
CA TYR A 272 -26.70 -1.83 3.06
C TYR A 272 -26.60 -1.05 4.36
N TYR A 273 -26.04 0.17 4.32
CA TYR A 273 -25.74 0.97 5.51
C TYR A 273 -26.87 1.92 5.94
N ALA A 274 -28.03 1.89 5.26
CA ALA A 274 -29.03 2.95 5.25
C ALA A 274 -28.50 4.25 4.63
N ILE A 275 -29.37 4.96 3.91
CA ILE A 275 -29.11 6.31 3.43
C ILE A 275 -30.05 7.20 4.23
N ASP A 276 -29.50 8.13 5.00
CA ASP A 276 -30.31 9.19 5.60
C ASP A 276 -30.85 10.06 4.44
N ASP A 277 -32.18 10.11 4.31
CA ASP A 277 -32.89 10.95 3.33
C ASP A 277 -32.67 12.46 3.58
#